data_AF-A0A3B3QFM6-F1
#
_entry.id   AF-A0A3B3QFM6-F1
#
_cell.length_a   1.000
_cell.length_b   1.000
_cell.length_c   1.000
_cell.angle_alpha   90.00
_cell.angle_beta   90.00
_cell.angle_gamma   90.00
#
_symmetry.space_group_name_H-M   'P 1'
#
loop_
_entity.id
_entity.type
_entity.pdbx_description
1 polymer ?
#
loop_
_entity_poly.entity_id
_entity_poly.type
_entity_poly.pdbx_seq_one_letter_code
_entity_poly.pdbx_strand_id
1 'polypeptide(L)'
;MASQQMNQPVGVQPGTTLQQQQQQQQQQQQQQQQQQQQQQHQQLNQQQDFDPVHRFKMLIPQLKESLQNVMSIASLNFAHNTAIDNGIMSYSSKSSDTAVQRFDKSLEEFYALCDQLELCLRLAYECLSQSIDSAKHSPNLVPTATKPDTVQTESLSYSQYLSMIKSQISCAKDIHNALLECSKKIAGKSQTQGLL
;
A
#
# COMPACT_ATOMS: atom_id res chain seq x y z
N MET A 1 1.32 -67.02 10.01
CA MET A 1 1.88 -67.83 11.11
C MET A 1 2.97 -67.01 11.79
N ALA A 2 2.81 -66.80 13.11
CA ALA A 2 3.89 -66.62 14.11
C ALA A 2 4.81 -65.40 13.94
N SER A 3 5.19 -64.60 14.94
CA SER A 3 5.05 -64.72 16.39
C SER A 3 5.25 -63.33 17.00
N GLN A 4 4.52 -63.12 18.07
CA GLN A 4 4.64 -62.06 19.05
C GLN A 4 5.90 -62.29 19.89
N GLN A 5 6.73 -61.26 20.13
CA GLN A 5 7.70 -61.32 21.22
C GLN A 5 7.80 -59.95 21.90
N MET A 6 7.24 -59.90 23.11
CA MET A 6 7.49 -58.88 24.11
C MET A 6 8.94 -58.92 24.57
N ASN A 7 9.56 -57.75 24.73
CA ASN A 7 10.76 -57.62 25.55
C ASN A 7 10.58 -56.45 26.53
N GLN A 8 10.70 -56.78 27.81
CA GLN A 8 10.68 -55.86 28.97
C GLN A 8 11.95 -54.99 29.04
N PRO A 9 11.94 -53.88 29.81
CA PRO A 9 12.83 -52.76 29.61
C PRO A 9 14.23 -52.97 30.22
N VAL A 10 15.25 -52.51 29.49
CA VAL A 10 16.64 -52.45 29.92
C VAL A 10 16.88 -51.17 30.72
N GLY A 11 17.68 -51.29 31.78
CA GLY A 11 17.92 -50.30 32.83
C GLY A 11 18.39 -48.92 32.35
N VAL A 12 17.91 -47.92 33.10
CA VAL A 12 18.22 -46.50 32.91
C VAL A 12 19.59 -46.20 33.54
N GLN A 13 20.60 -45.92 32.70
CA GLN A 13 21.87 -45.35 33.14
C GLN A 13 21.75 -43.80 33.26
N PRO A 14 22.14 -43.18 34.38
CA PRO A 14 21.97 -41.74 34.61
C PRO A 14 23.15 -40.90 34.08
N GLY A 15 23.43 -40.98 32.78
CA GLY A 15 24.60 -40.29 32.17
C GLY A 15 24.34 -39.54 30.86
N THR A 16 23.23 -39.76 30.17
CA THR A 16 23.01 -39.29 28.79
C THR A 16 22.03 -38.12 28.66
N THR A 17 21.38 -37.69 29.73
CA THR A 17 20.30 -36.68 29.68
C THR A 17 20.78 -35.24 29.49
N LEU A 18 21.98 -34.87 29.95
CA LEU A 18 22.45 -33.47 29.87
C LEU A 18 22.88 -33.03 28.47
N GLN A 19 23.43 -33.93 27.65
CA GLN A 19 23.90 -33.57 26.30
C GLN A 19 22.76 -33.52 25.27
N GLN A 20 21.68 -34.26 25.50
CA GLN A 20 20.51 -34.25 24.62
C GLN A 20 19.59 -33.05 24.87
N GLN A 21 19.61 -32.46 26.07
CA GLN A 21 18.82 -31.28 26.40
C GLN A 21 19.37 -30.00 25.78
N GLN A 22 20.69 -29.90 25.57
CA GLN A 22 21.30 -28.71 24.97
C GLN A 22 21.09 -28.62 23.46
N GLN A 23 20.98 -29.77 22.77
CA GLN A 23 20.73 -29.79 21.33
C GLN A 23 19.26 -29.48 20.98
N GLN A 24 18.33 -29.78 21.88
CA GLN A 24 16.90 -29.49 21.68
C GLN A 24 16.58 -28.00 21.86
N GLN A 25 17.34 -27.28 22.69
CA GLN A 25 17.15 -25.84 22.90
C GLN A 25 17.62 -24.99 21.71
N GLN A 26 18.63 -25.46 20.97
CA GLN A 26 19.14 -24.74 19.80
C GLN A 26 18.20 -24.87 18.58
N GLN A 27 17.49 -26.00 18.45
CA GLN A 27 16.52 -26.20 17.37
C GLN A 27 15.24 -25.38 17.57
N GLN A 28 14.85 -25.14 18.83
CA GLN A 28 13.66 -24.33 19.14
C GLN A 28 13.89 -22.83 18.87
N GLN A 29 15.12 -22.34 19.02
CA GLN A 29 15.45 -20.93 18.76
C GLN A 29 15.49 -20.62 17.25
N GLN A 30 15.85 -21.60 16.41
CA GLN A 30 15.86 -21.41 14.95
C GLN A 30 14.46 -21.41 14.34
N GLN A 31 13.51 -22.13 14.94
CA GLN A 31 12.12 -22.16 14.48
C GLN A 31 11.36 -20.87 14.82
N GLN A 32 11.72 -20.20 15.92
CA GLN A 32 11.10 -18.94 16.32
C GLN A 32 11.51 -17.76 15.43
N GLN A 33 12.72 -17.80 14.86
CA GLN A 33 13.21 -16.74 13.95
C GLN A 33 12.55 -16.80 12.56
N GLN A 34 12.13 -17.99 12.11
CA GLN A 34 11.47 -18.15 10.82
C GLN A 34 9.99 -17.70 10.84
N GLN A 35 9.31 -17.82 11.98
CA GLN A 35 7.92 -17.36 12.12
C GLN A 35 7.80 -15.83 12.15
N GLN A 36 8.82 -15.12 12.65
CA GLN A 36 8.79 -13.65 12.70
C GLN A 36 8.99 -12.98 11.33
N GLN A 37 9.74 -13.60 10.40
CA GLN A 37 9.87 -13.08 9.04
C GLN A 37 8.61 -13.26 8.19
N GLN A 38 7.78 -14.27 8.47
CA GLN A 38 6.56 -14.54 7.69
C GLN A 38 5.40 -13.60 8.06
N GLN A 39 5.35 -13.09 9.31
CA GLN A 39 4.35 -12.08 9.68
C GLN A 39 4.65 -10.70 9.08
N GLN A 40 5.92 -10.33 8.91
CA GLN A 40 6.27 -9.03 8.35
C GLN A 40 6.00 -8.95 6.83
N HIS A 41 6.03 -10.08 6.10
CA HIS A 41 5.67 -10.11 4.67
C HIS A 41 4.15 -9.99 4.41
N GLN A 42 3.28 -10.42 5.33
CA GLN A 42 1.82 -10.30 5.13
C GLN A 42 1.27 -8.90 5.34
N GLN A 43 1.95 -8.05 6.12
CA GLN A 43 1.53 -6.65 6.27
C GLN A 43 1.95 -5.77 5.08
N LEU A 44 3.08 -6.06 4.44
CA LEU A 44 3.51 -5.31 3.25
C LEU A 44 2.64 -5.62 2.02
N ASN A 45 2.16 -6.87 1.89
CA ASN A 45 1.38 -7.29 0.72
C ASN A 45 -0.07 -6.75 0.73
N GLN A 46 -0.63 -6.37 1.89
CA GLN A 46 -1.98 -5.77 1.95
C GLN A 46 -2.02 -4.31 1.48
N GLN A 47 -0.89 -3.59 1.43
CA GLN A 47 -0.83 -2.23 0.87
C GLN A 47 -0.60 -2.22 -0.65
N GLN A 48 -0.17 -3.32 -1.27
CA GLN A 48 0.08 -3.38 -2.71
C GLN A 48 -1.14 -3.75 -3.56
N ASP A 49 -2.26 -4.17 -2.97
CA ASP A 49 -3.41 -4.66 -3.75
C ASP A 49 -4.40 -3.56 -4.18
N PHE A 50 -4.29 -2.35 -3.61
CA PHE A 50 -5.16 -1.24 -4.01
C PHE A 50 -4.61 -0.52 -5.24
N ASP A 51 -5.03 -0.96 -6.43
CA ASP A 51 -4.80 -0.23 -7.68
C ASP A 51 -5.96 0.76 -7.95
N PRO A 52 -5.75 2.08 -7.78
CA PRO A 52 -6.79 3.08 -8.00
C PRO A 52 -7.26 3.13 -9.46
N VAL A 53 -6.41 2.78 -10.44
CA VAL A 53 -6.79 2.75 -11.86
C VAL A 53 -7.73 1.58 -12.14
N HIS A 54 -7.41 0.40 -11.61
CA HIS A 54 -8.29 -0.76 -11.71
C HIS A 54 -9.64 -0.48 -11.01
N ARG A 55 -9.60 0.10 -9.81
CA ARG A 55 -10.81 0.46 -9.05
C ARG A 55 -11.68 1.44 -9.83
N PHE A 56 -11.10 2.50 -10.41
CA PHE A 56 -11.81 3.44 -11.28
C PHE A 56 -12.53 2.71 -12.44
N LYS A 57 -11.82 1.83 -13.16
CA LYS A 57 -12.40 1.07 -14.28
C LYS A 57 -13.60 0.22 -13.85
N MET A 58 -13.54 -0.39 -12.67
CA MET A 58 -14.63 -1.19 -12.10
C MET A 58 -15.84 -0.36 -11.67
N LEU A 59 -15.67 0.94 -11.40
CA LEU A 59 -16.75 1.84 -11.01
C LEU A 59 -17.48 2.46 -12.21
N ILE A 60 -16.87 2.52 -13.39
CA ILE A 60 -17.48 3.09 -14.60
C ILE A 60 -18.84 2.45 -14.95
N PRO A 61 -19.00 1.11 -14.97
CA PRO A 61 -20.31 0.50 -15.23
C PRO A 61 -21.36 0.86 -14.18
N GLN A 62 -20.96 0.86 -12.89
CA GLN A 62 -21.85 1.20 -11.78
C GLN A 62 -22.32 2.65 -11.84
N LEU A 63 -21.43 3.58 -12.21
CA LEU A 63 -21.79 4.98 -12.41
C LEU A 63 -22.82 5.14 -13.54
N LYS A 64 -22.62 4.43 -14.66
CA LYS A 64 -23.55 4.43 -15.78
C LYS A 64 -24.92 3.90 -15.35
N GLU A 65 -24.96 2.78 -14.64
CA GLU A 65 -26.20 2.18 -14.14
C GLU A 65 -26.91 3.09 -13.14
N SER A 66 -26.17 3.69 -12.21
CA SER A 66 -26.70 4.64 -11.23
C SER A 66 -27.30 5.87 -11.90
N LEU A 67 -26.62 6.46 -12.89
CA LEU A 67 -27.15 7.58 -13.67
C LEU A 67 -28.44 7.19 -14.42
N GLN A 68 -28.47 6.00 -15.02
CA GLN A 68 -29.67 5.49 -15.69
C GLN A 68 -30.82 5.31 -14.69
N ASN A 69 -30.53 4.83 -13.47
CA ASN A 69 -31.51 4.67 -12.41
C ASN A 69 -32.10 6.02 -11.96
N VAL A 70 -31.24 7.03 -11.74
CA VAL A 70 -31.67 8.40 -11.42
C VAL A 70 -32.61 8.95 -12.50
N MET A 71 -32.26 8.80 -13.77
CA MET A 71 -33.09 9.26 -14.88
C MET A 71 -34.44 8.53 -14.96
N SER A 72 -34.45 7.21 -14.74
CA SER A 72 -35.69 6.44 -14.66
C SER A 72 -36.59 6.93 -13.53
N ILE A 73 -36.06 7.10 -12.32
CA ILE A 73 -36.83 7.56 -11.15
C ILE A 73 -37.32 9.00 -11.35
N ALA A 74 -36.51 9.88 -11.94
CA ALA A 74 -36.91 11.24 -12.29
C ALA A 74 -38.08 11.24 -13.27
N SER A 75 -38.03 10.40 -14.32
CA SER A 75 -39.11 10.30 -15.30
C SER A 75 -40.43 9.82 -14.69
N LEU A 76 -40.36 8.86 -13.76
CA LEU A 76 -41.53 8.38 -13.01
C LEU A 76 -42.10 9.46 -12.09
N ASN A 77 -41.24 10.25 -11.45
CA ASN A 77 -41.66 11.39 -10.64
C ASN A 77 -42.37 12.46 -11.49
N PHE A 78 -41.87 12.76 -12.69
CA PHE A 78 -42.55 13.69 -13.59
C PHE A 78 -43.91 13.17 -14.05
N ALA A 79 -44.01 11.90 -14.44
CA ALA A 79 -45.28 11.29 -14.82
C ALA A 79 -46.29 11.28 -13.65
N HIS A 80 -45.82 11.00 -12.43
CA HIS A 80 -46.63 11.05 -11.22
C HIS A 80 -47.14 12.47 -10.93
N ASN A 81 -46.27 13.47 -10.99
CA ASN A 81 -46.66 14.87 -10.79
C ASN A 81 -47.66 15.33 -11.85
N THR A 82 -47.44 14.96 -13.12
CA THR A 82 -48.37 15.24 -14.22
C THR A 82 -49.75 14.58 -13.98
N ALA A 83 -49.80 13.38 -13.41
CA ALA A 83 -51.06 12.70 -13.09
C ALA A 83 -51.82 13.39 -11.93
N ILE A 84 -51.10 13.96 -10.96
CA ILE A 84 -51.69 14.77 -9.89
C ILE A 84 -52.26 16.07 -10.46
N ASP A 85 -51.49 16.79 -11.28
CA ASP A 85 -51.90 18.08 -11.87
C ASP A 85 -53.15 17.93 -12.76
N ASN A 86 -53.27 16.80 -13.46
CA ASN A 86 -54.44 16.47 -14.27
C ASN A 86 -55.64 15.96 -13.45
N GLY A 87 -55.54 15.90 -12.12
CA GLY A 87 -56.59 15.43 -11.23
C GLY A 87 -56.89 13.92 -11.32
N ILE A 88 -56.02 13.14 -11.98
CA ILE A 88 -56.14 11.68 -12.12
C ILE A 88 -55.79 11.00 -10.78
N MET A 89 -54.87 11.61 -10.02
CA MET A 89 -54.44 11.18 -8.68
C MET A 89 -54.68 12.32 -7.67
N SER A 90 -55.22 12.01 -6.49
CA SER A 90 -55.38 12.98 -5.40
C SER A 90 -54.04 13.29 -4.72
N TYR A 91 -53.82 14.56 -4.37
CA TYR A 91 -52.65 15.04 -3.60
C TYR A 91 -52.51 14.36 -2.22
N SER A 92 -53.57 13.74 -1.72
CA SER A 92 -53.61 13.08 -0.41
C SER A 92 -52.99 11.67 -0.38
N SER A 93 -52.29 11.27 -1.45
CA SER A 93 -51.71 9.93 -1.54
C SER A 93 -50.33 9.88 -0.88
N LYS A 94 -50.14 8.97 0.08
CA LYS A 94 -48.83 8.60 0.66
C LYS A 94 -47.77 8.23 -0.40
N SER A 95 -48.19 8.04 -1.66
CA SER A 95 -47.38 7.80 -2.85
C SER A 95 -46.36 8.92 -3.13
N SER A 96 -46.75 10.19 -3.00
CA SER A 96 -45.89 11.32 -3.35
C SER A 96 -44.60 11.37 -2.53
N ASP A 97 -44.72 11.19 -1.21
CA ASP A 97 -43.59 11.24 -0.29
C ASP A 97 -42.59 10.11 -0.56
N THR A 98 -43.10 8.92 -0.90
CA THR A 98 -42.25 7.77 -1.27
C THR A 98 -41.53 7.96 -2.61
N ALA A 99 -42.10 8.72 -3.54
CA ALA A 99 -41.50 8.97 -4.85
C ALA A 99 -40.31 9.95 -4.74
N VAL A 100 -40.45 10.97 -3.90
CA VAL A 100 -39.38 11.91 -3.54
C VAL A 100 -38.23 11.19 -2.83
N GLN A 101 -38.53 10.38 -1.80
CA GLN A 101 -37.49 9.63 -1.08
C GLN A 101 -36.70 8.67 -1.98
N ARG A 102 -37.35 8.03 -2.97
CA ARG A 102 -36.66 7.17 -3.95
C ARG A 102 -35.71 7.96 -4.82
N PHE A 103 -36.10 9.17 -5.22
CA PHE A 103 -35.26 10.04 -6.03
C PHE A 103 -34.04 10.50 -5.26
N ASP A 104 -34.23 11.01 -4.04
CA ASP A 104 -33.15 11.47 -3.16
C ASP A 104 -32.12 10.36 -2.93
N LYS A 105 -32.60 9.15 -2.61
CA LYS A 105 -31.71 7.98 -2.45
C LYS A 105 -30.92 7.66 -3.71
N SER A 106 -31.56 7.65 -4.88
CA SER A 106 -30.85 7.38 -6.14
C SER A 106 -29.81 8.43 -6.47
N LEU A 107 -30.07 9.70 -6.12
CA LEU A 107 -29.12 10.80 -6.29
C LEU A 107 -27.94 10.67 -5.34
N GLU A 108 -28.20 10.31 -4.07
CA GLU A 108 -27.15 10.08 -3.08
C GLU A 108 -26.21 8.95 -3.52
N GLU A 109 -26.75 7.82 -3.99
CA GLU A 109 -25.96 6.72 -4.54
C GLU A 109 -25.13 7.14 -5.77
N PHE A 110 -25.67 7.98 -6.65
CA PHE A 110 -24.94 8.54 -7.80
C PHE A 110 -23.78 9.44 -7.37
N TYR A 111 -24.01 10.35 -6.41
CA TYR A 111 -22.97 11.23 -5.91
C TYR A 111 -21.87 10.48 -5.15
N ALA A 112 -22.25 9.49 -4.33
CA ALA A 112 -21.27 8.65 -3.64
C ALA A 112 -20.33 7.92 -4.61
N LEU A 113 -20.85 7.46 -5.76
CA LEU A 113 -20.03 6.90 -6.83
C LEU A 113 -19.10 7.96 -7.45
N CYS A 114 -19.60 9.17 -7.72
CA CYS A 114 -18.78 10.25 -8.25
C CYS A 114 -17.60 10.59 -7.32
N ASP A 115 -17.84 10.70 -6.01
CA ASP A 115 -16.80 10.95 -5.01
C ASP A 115 -15.75 9.83 -5.02
N GLN A 116 -16.20 8.57 -5.12
CA GLN A 116 -15.28 7.43 -5.18
C GLN A 116 -14.44 7.42 -6.46
N LEU A 117 -15.01 7.76 -7.62
CA LEU A 117 -14.26 7.91 -8.86
C LEU A 117 -13.24 9.04 -8.75
N GLU A 118 -13.63 10.19 -8.19
CA GLU A 118 -12.77 11.36 -8.02
C GLU A 118 -11.57 11.02 -7.13
N LEU A 119 -11.80 10.32 -6.00
CA LEU A 119 -10.74 9.83 -5.13
C LEU A 119 -9.78 8.88 -5.86
N CYS A 120 -10.29 7.92 -6.63
CA CYS A 120 -9.46 7.00 -7.40
C CYS A 120 -8.59 7.74 -8.42
N LEU A 121 -9.14 8.76 -9.11
CA LEU A 121 -8.39 9.55 -10.07
C LEU A 121 -7.29 10.39 -9.41
N ARG A 122 -7.57 11.01 -8.26
CA ARG A 122 -6.55 11.75 -7.48
C ARG A 122 -5.41 10.83 -7.05
N LEU A 123 -5.73 9.69 -6.46
CA LEU A 123 -4.72 8.72 -6.03
C LEU A 123 -3.89 8.18 -7.20
N ALA A 124 -4.53 7.86 -8.33
CA ALA A 124 -3.81 7.43 -9.52
C ALA A 124 -2.83 8.50 -10.04
N TYR A 125 -3.23 9.77 -10.00
CA TYR A 125 -2.37 10.89 -10.36
C TYR A 125 -1.19 11.04 -9.39
N GLU A 126 -1.44 10.94 -8.09
CA GLU A 126 -0.39 11.00 -7.07
C GLU A 126 0.61 9.84 -7.21
N CYS A 127 0.13 8.61 -7.46
CA CYS A 127 0.99 7.47 -7.75
C CYS A 127 1.85 7.69 -9.00
N LEU A 128 1.28 8.29 -10.06
CA LEU A 128 2.04 8.65 -11.26
C LEU A 128 3.12 9.68 -10.94
N SER A 129 2.77 10.76 -10.23
CA SER A 129 3.73 11.79 -9.81
C SER A 129 4.85 11.18 -8.97
N GLN A 130 4.49 10.35 -7.99
CA GLN A 130 5.45 9.63 -7.14
C GLN A 130 6.35 8.71 -7.95
N SER A 131 5.83 8.03 -8.98
CA SER A 131 6.64 7.17 -9.87
C SER A 131 7.66 7.98 -10.66
N ILE A 132 7.27 9.16 -11.16
CA ILE A 132 8.15 10.07 -11.90
C ILE A 132 9.24 10.62 -10.97
N ASP A 133 8.86 11.04 -9.77
CA ASP A 133 9.82 11.57 -8.79
C ASP A 133 10.76 10.48 -8.28
N SER A 134 10.25 9.27 -8.07
CA SER A 134 11.06 8.11 -7.73
C SER A 134 12.05 7.79 -8.85
N ALA A 135 11.64 7.78 -10.12
CA ALA A 135 12.55 7.52 -11.25
C ALA A 135 13.68 8.57 -11.37
N LYS A 136 13.44 9.80 -10.90
CA LYS A 136 14.44 10.89 -10.94
C LYS A 136 15.41 10.87 -9.77
N HIS A 137 14.96 10.48 -8.58
CA HIS A 137 15.71 10.68 -7.33
C HIS A 137 16.07 9.37 -6.61
N SER A 138 15.38 8.27 -6.91
CA SER A 138 15.70 6.96 -6.34
C SER A 138 16.92 6.37 -7.04
N PRO A 139 17.90 5.83 -6.28
CA PRO A 139 19.01 5.11 -6.88
C PRO A 139 18.49 3.87 -7.62
N ASN A 140 18.68 3.81 -8.95
CA ASN A 140 18.42 2.58 -9.71
C ASN A 140 19.35 1.47 -9.19
N LEU A 141 18.76 0.34 -8.80
CA LEU A 141 19.51 -0.81 -8.34
C LEU A 141 20.36 -1.36 -9.48
N VAL A 142 21.65 -1.58 -9.19
CA VAL A 142 22.54 -2.30 -10.11
C VAL A 142 22.09 -3.77 -10.13
N PRO A 143 21.94 -4.41 -11.30
CA PRO A 143 21.68 -5.85 -11.35
C PRO A 143 22.82 -6.58 -10.63
N THR A 144 22.52 -7.23 -9.52
CA THR A 144 23.40 -8.28 -8.99
C THR A 144 23.14 -9.52 -9.82
N ALA A 145 24.19 -10.02 -10.47
CA ALA A 145 24.13 -11.00 -11.57
C ALA A 145 23.71 -12.44 -11.16
N THR A 146 22.72 -12.61 -10.28
CA THR A 146 22.38 -13.94 -9.73
C THR A 146 21.06 -14.55 -10.19
N LYS A 147 20.26 -13.94 -11.10
CA LYS A 147 19.08 -14.62 -11.69
C LYS A 147 18.88 -14.30 -13.18
N PRO A 148 18.87 -15.31 -14.09
CA PRO A 148 18.86 -15.09 -15.55
C PRO A 148 17.54 -14.72 -16.25
N ASP A 149 16.42 -14.38 -15.58
CA ASP A 149 15.13 -14.39 -16.30
C ASP A 149 14.07 -13.36 -15.89
N THR A 150 14.51 -12.12 -15.64
CA THR A 150 13.58 -10.99 -15.63
C THR A 150 14.21 -9.84 -16.37
N VAL A 151 13.59 -9.44 -17.47
CA VAL A 151 13.95 -8.29 -18.30
C VAL A 151 13.95 -7.03 -17.42
N GLN A 152 15.10 -6.69 -16.84
CA GLN A 152 15.30 -5.43 -16.11
C GLN A 152 15.51 -4.32 -17.13
N THR A 153 14.40 -3.78 -17.65
CA THR A 153 14.38 -2.75 -18.69
C THR A 153 15.05 -1.44 -18.26
N GLU A 154 15.33 -1.23 -16.96
CA GLU A 154 15.96 0.00 -16.44
C GLU A 154 17.20 -0.28 -15.57
N SER A 155 17.99 -1.26 -15.96
CA SER A 155 19.28 -1.49 -15.30
C SER A 155 20.31 -0.43 -15.72
N LEU A 156 20.87 0.30 -14.76
CA LEU A 156 21.99 1.21 -15.02
C LEU A 156 23.19 0.40 -15.51
N SER A 157 23.84 0.86 -16.57
CA SER A 157 25.12 0.29 -16.97
C SER A 157 26.17 0.55 -15.87
N TYR A 158 27.18 -0.31 -15.77
CA TYR A 158 28.24 -0.15 -14.77
C TYR A 158 28.95 1.22 -14.88
N SER A 159 29.10 1.76 -16.10
CA SER A 159 29.67 3.09 -16.31
C SER A 159 28.76 4.21 -15.83
N GLN A 160 27.44 4.09 -16.03
CA GLN A 160 26.45 5.03 -15.51
C GLN A 160 26.40 4.99 -13.97
N TYR A 161 26.44 3.79 -13.37
CA TYR A 161 26.54 3.61 -11.93
C TYR A 161 27.80 4.27 -11.35
N LEU A 162 28.96 4.03 -11.97
CA LEU A 162 30.21 4.67 -11.55
C LEU A 162 30.13 6.21 -11.62
N SER A 163 29.51 6.76 -12.67
CA SER A 163 29.29 8.21 -12.79
C SER A 163 28.40 8.75 -11.67
N MET A 164 27.30 8.06 -11.37
CA MET A 164 26.38 8.40 -10.29
C MET A 164 27.08 8.37 -8.92
N ILE A 165 27.82 7.31 -8.60
CA ILE A 165 28.56 7.19 -7.33
C ILE A 165 29.60 8.30 -7.20
N LYS A 166 30.34 8.64 -8.27
CA LYS A 166 31.28 9.77 -8.25
C LYS A 166 30.58 11.10 -7.95
N SER A 167 29.42 11.34 -8.57
CA SER A 167 28.60 12.54 -8.30
C SER A 167 28.11 12.60 -6.85
N GLN A 168 27.60 11.48 -6.30
CA GLN A 168 27.18 11.39 -4.91
C GLN A 168 28.34 11.63 -3.93
N ILE A 169 29.53 11.08 -4.21
CA ILE A 169 30.74 11.34 -3.43
C ILE A 169 31.12 12.82 -3.47
N SER A 170 31.04 13.47 -4.64
CA SER A 170 31.32 14.90 -4.78
C SER A 170 30.34 15.74 -3.96
N CYS A 171 29.04 15.50 -4.11
CA CYS A 171 27.99 16.19 -3.37
C CYS A 171 28.18 16.05 -1.85
N ALA A 172 28.47 14.83 -1.36
CA ALA A 172 28.73 14.60 0.06
C ALA A 172 29.96 15.37 0.56
N LYS A 173 31.03 15.47 -0.25
CA LYS A 173 32.21 16.28 0.06
C LYS A 173 31.87 17.77 0.12
N ASP A 174 31.08 18.26 -0.82
CA ASP A 174 30.68 19.67 -0.86
C ASP A 174 29.84 20.04 0.38
N ILE A 175 28.89 19.19 0.77
CA ILE A 175 28.12 19.34 2.01
C ILE A 175 29.04 19.33 3.22
N HIS A 176 29.95 18.35 3.32
CA HIS A 176 30.91 18.27 4.42
C HIS A 176 31.76 19.53 4.52
N ASN A 177 32.28 20.04 3.39
CA ASN A 177 33.09 21.25 3.36
C ASN A 177 32.30 22.48 3.79
N ALA A 178 31.05 22.63 3.33
CA ALA A 178 30.17 23.71 3.74
C ALA A 178 29.88 23.67 5.25
N LEU A 179 29.55 22.49 5.79
CA LEU A 179 29.34 22.30 7.22
C LEU A 179 30.61 22.56 8.03
N LEU A 180 31.76 22.12 7.55
CA LEU A 180 33.05 22.34 8.19
C LEU A 180 33.44 23.83 8.20
N GLU A 181 33.20 24.56 7.11
CA GLU A 181 33.39 26.01 7.08
C GLU A 181 32.46 26.74 8.05
N CYS A 182 31.18 26.36 8.10
CA CYS A 182 30.22 26.91 9.05
C CYS A 182 30.67 26.66 10.49
N SER A 183 31.09 25.45 10.82
CA SER A 183 31.62 25.09 12.14
C SER A 183 32.83 25.94 12.52
N LYS A 184 33.80 26.12 11.62
CA LYS A 184 34.97 26.98 11.85
C LYS A 184 34.59 28.45 12.04
N LYS A 185 33.65 28.98 11.26
CA LYS A 185 33.14 30.35 11.40
C LYS A 185 32.42 30.58 12.74
N ILE A 186 31.71 29.57 13.25
CA ILE A 186 31.06 29.62 14.55
C ILE A 186 32.10 29.55 15.67
N ALA A 187 33.01 28.57 15.63
CA ALA A 187 34.05 28.41 16.65
C ALA A 187 35.02 29.61 16.71
N GLY A 188 35.32 30.24 15.58
CA GLY A 188 36.18 31.42 15.51
C GLY A 188 35.54 32.71 16.04
N LYS A 189 34.20 32.78 16.13
CA LYS A 189 33.50 33.95 16.68
C LYS A 189 33.48 34.00 18.22
N SER A 190 33.84 32.91 18.90
CA SER A 190 33.83 32.84 20.37
C SER A 190 35.05 33.50 21.05
N GLN A 191 36.06 33.95 20.31
CA GLN A 191 37.31 34.50 20.89
C GLN A 191 37.44 36.03 20.84
N THR A 192 36.50 36.78 20.26
CA THR A 192 36.63 38.23 20.06
C THR A 192 35.62 39.10 20.83
N GLN A 193 34.81 38.52 21.72
CA GLN A 193 33.76 39.27 22.45
C GLN A 193 33.90 39.14 23.98
N GLY A 194 35.10 39.41 24.51
CA GLY A 194 35.37 39.39 25.96
C GLY A 194 36.56 40.23 26.42
N LEU A 195 36.96 41.24 25.65
CA LEU A 195 38.11 42.09 25.98
C LEU A 195 37.83 43.53 25.54
N LEU A 196 36.87 44.16 26.22
CA LEU A 196 36.67 45.61 26.43
C LEU A 196 35.65 45.76 27.57
#